data_AF-A0A8S1YGW5-F1
#
_entry.id   AF-A0A8S1YGW5-F1
#
_cell.length_a   1.000
_cell.length_b   1.000
_cell.length_c   1.000
_cell.angle_alpha   90.00
_cell.angle_beta   90.00
_cell.angle_gamma   90.00
#
_symmetry.space_group_name_H-M   'P 1'
#
loop_
_entity.id
_entity.type
_entity.pdbx_description
1 polymer ?
#
loop_
_entity_poly.entity_id
_entity_poly.type
_entity_poly.pdbx_seq_one_letter_code
_entity_poly.pdbx_strand_id
1 'polypeptide(L)'
;MTPYCSNKQENEDQEYQCAILDTKREKWFQKWYQISCSINKIQYIIDGQIIRMQVIRIKKNREKLRDYLIKPQIFTNLNQIQYLQWTGNYGKNNNKVGNGVHFGEVKNYRKLQILKVLYFEGYLERNNKKLLQVSIYQVLKYSQFQAFELGEYKNNKKSGKWITVFKNRQIGGGLYNEQGQKEGKWIELSEAFLNGSKATFSYIYKNGKIVGLQDIFFNNKIYGFGFYGEVGSYGVKLGNWVEISNRFKPSSQITYNGRYKYGSKAGRWDIEHKQKIMNGFSGGGIYDEGGDGTKNGIWTELDDKYNYSNQVIHNGYYKNDKKAGL
;
A
#
# COMPACT_ATOMS: atom_id res chain seq x y z
N MET A 1 -16.12 3.98 -29.49
CA MET A 1 -16.04 3.15 -30.71
C MET A 1 -15.03 2.05 -30.48
N THR A 2 -15.53 0.82 -30.31
CA THR A 2 -14.77 -0.42 -30.17
C THR A 2 -14.35 -0.90 -31.57
N PRO A 3 -13.10 -1.28 -31.84
CA PRO A 3 -12.75 -1.89 -33.11
C PRO A 3 -13.22 -3.35 -33.12
N TYR A 4 -13.97 -3.69 -34.16
CA TYR A 4 -14.35 -5.04 -34.52
C TYR A 4 -13.22 -5.61 -35.39
N CYS A 5 -12.47 -6.59 -34.90
CA CYS A 5 -11.49 -7.28 -35.73
C CYS A 5 -12.23 -8.25 -36.67
N SER A 6 -12.40 -7.83 -37.92
CA SER A 6 -12.81 -8.72 -39.01
C SER A 6 -11.66 -9.65 -39.38
N ASN A 7 -11.98 -10.93 -39.62
CA ASN A 7 -11.03 -11.98 -40.00
C ASN A 7 -10.37 -11.68 -41.36
N LYS A 8 -9.23 -11.00 -41.33
CA LYS A 8 -8.06 -11.10 -42.23
C LYS A 8 -7.19 -9.86 -41.97
N GLN A 9 -6.22 -9.99 -41.08
CA GLN A 9 -5.08 -9.08 -41.04
C GLN A 9 -3.87 -9.84 -40.50
N GLU A 10 -2.78 -9.71 -41.23
CA GLU A 10 -1.47 -10.30 -40.98
C GLU A 10 -0.89 -9.77 -39.67
N ASN A 11 0.13 -10.48 -39.15
CA ASN A 11 0.76 -10.22 -37.86
C ASN A 11 1.18 -8.74 -37.72
N GLU A 12 0.43 -7.93 -36.97
CA GLU A 12 0.88 -6.59 -36.58
C GLU A 12 1.75 -6.69 -35.33
N ASP A 13 3.05 -6.48 -35.53
CA ASP A 13 3.97 -6.24 -34.44
C ASP A 13 3.72 -4.85 -33.86
N GLN A 14 3.60 -4.76 -32.54
CA GLN A 14 3.39 -3.50 -31.84
C GLN A 14 4.59 -3.15 -30.98
N GLU A 15 5.09 -1.92 -31.10
CA GLU A 15 6.18 -1.41 -30.28
C GLU A 15 5.68 -0.59 -29.09
N TYR A 16 6.34 -0.80 -27.94
CA TYR A 16 6.01 -0.14 -26.68
C TYR A 16 7.28 0.42 -26.05
N GLN A 17 7.18 1.62 -25.46
CA GLN A 17 8.25 2.24 -24.70
C GLN A 17 7.98 2.12 -23.19
N CYS A 18 8.97 1.70 -22.41
CA CYS A 18 8.84 1.61 -20.96
C CYS A 18 10.13 2.08 -20.23
N ALA A 19 9.98 2.51 -18.97
CA ALA A 19 11.10 2.96 -18.13
C ALA A 19 11.52 1.85 -17.16
N ILE A 20 12.83 1.57 -17.09
CA ILE A 20 13.42 0.52 -16.26
C ILE A 20 14.40 1.15 -15.25
N LEU A 21 14.40 0.67 -14.01
CA LEU A 21 15.37 1.07 -12.97
C LEU A 21 16.55 0.08 -12.93
N ASP A 22 17.76 0.59 -13.14
CA ASP A 22 19.01 -0.13 -12.84
C ASP A 22 19.26 -0.08 -11.33
N THR A 23 19.11 -1.19 -10.64
CA THR A 23 19.29 -1.25 -9.18
C THR A 23 20.74 -1.17 -8.74
N LYS A 24 21.69 -1.52 -9.61
CA LYS A 24 23.12 -1.43 -9.29
C LYS A 24 23.61 0.01 -9.42
N ARG A 25 23.01 0.77 -10.34
CA ARG A 25 23.40 2.16 -10.64
C ARG A 25 22.43 3.22 -10.12
N GLU A 26 21.30 2.81 -9.55
CA GLU A 26 20.21 3.68 -9.07
C GLU A 26 19.73 4.69 -10.13
N LYS A 27 19.71 4.31 -11.41
CA LYS A 27 19.34 5.18 -12.54
C LYS A 27 18.21 4.60 -13.38
N TRP A 28 17.35 5.48 -13.87
CA TRP A 28 16.26 5.13 -14.80
C TRP A 28 16.72 5.26 -16.25
N PHE A 29 16.30 4.32 -17.11
CA PHE A 29 16.51 4.38 -18.55
C PHE A 29 15.27 3.94 -19.32
N GLN A 30 15.11 4.43 -20.54
CA GLN A 30 14.02 4.04 -21.43
C GLN A 30 14.42 2.84 -22.28
N LYS A 31 13.48 1.89 -22.46
CA LYS A 31 13.67 0.72 -23.32
C LYS A 31 12.44 0.47 -24.18
N TRP A 32 12.67 -0.02 -25.39
CA TRP A 32 11.64 -0.40 -26.35
C TRP A 32 11.40 -1.91 -26.31
N TYR A 33 10.16 -2.31 -26.53
CA TYR A 33 9.69 -3.69 -26.53
C TYR A 33 8.84 -3.89 -27.77
N GLN A 34 9.00 -5.02 -28.43
CA GLN A 34 8.14 -5.44 -29.54
C GLN A 34 7.27 -6.60 -29.06
N ILE A 35 5.97 -6.49 -29.26
CA ILE A 35 5.00 -7.56 -28.99
C ILE A 35 4.55 -8.12 -30.33
N SER A 36 4.90 -9.39 -30.57
CA SER A 36 4.49 -10.15 -31.76
C SER A 36 3.36 -11.10 -31.38
N CYS A 37 2.21 -10.95 -32.03
CA CYS A 37 1.05 -11.81 -31.81
C CYS A 37 0.78 -12.70 -33.04
N SER A 38 0.57 -13.99 -32.81
CA SER A 38 0.06 -14.93 -33.82
C SER A 38 -1.10 -15.75 -33.27
N ILE A 39 -1.76 -16.51 -34.15
CA ILE A 39 -2.94 -17.35 -33.83
C ILE A 39 -2.73 -18.26 -32.61
N ASN A 40 -1.50 -18.71 -32.39
CA ASN A 40 -1.18 -19.70 -31.37
C ASN A 40 -0.09 -19.25 -30.38
N LYS A 41 0.42 -18.01 -30.48
CA LYS A 41 1.42 -17.51 -29.54
C LYS A 41 1.45 -15.99 -29.43
N ILE A 42 1.88 -15.51 -28.26
CA ILE A 42 2.25 -14.11 -28.02
C ILE A 42 3.72 -14.08 -27.59
N GLN A 43 4.54 -13.25 -28.23
CA GLN A 43 5.98 -13.12 -27.98
C GLN A 43 6.29 -11.68 -27.54
N TYR A 44 7.12 -11.55 -26.50
CA TYR A 44 7.62 -10.27 -26.01
C TYR A 44 9.13 -10.21 -26.31
N ILE A 45 9.55 -9.23 -27.10
CA ILE A 45 10.89 -9.12 -27.67
C ILE A 45 11.55 -7.83 -27.17
N ILE A 46 12.81 -7.93 -26.73
CA ILE A 46 13.65 -6.79 -26.34
C ILE A 46 15.01 -6.96 -27.02
N ASP A 47 15.48 -5.94 -27.73
CA ASP A 47 16.76 -5.96 -28.45
C ASP A 47 16.92 -7.21 -29.34
N GLY A 48 15.83 -7.64 -29.99
CA GLY A 48 15.79 -8.85 -30.83
C GLY A 48 15.70 -10.18 -30.07
N GLN A 49 15.71 -10.19 -28.74
CA GLN A 49 15.61 -11.40 -27.92
C GLN A 49 14.20 -11.61 -27.36
N ILE A 50 13.65 -12.81 -27.50
CA ILE A 50 12.36 -13.19 -26.90
C ILE A 50 12.56 -13.39 -25.40
N ILE A 51 11.99 -12.49 -24.60
CA ILE A 51 12.07 -12.56 -23.13
C ILE A 51 10.90 -13.33 -22.51
N ARG A 52 9.78 -13.46 -23.23
CA ARG A 52 8.60 -14.21 -22.80
C ARG A 52 7.82 -14.71 -24.01
N MET A 53 7.28 -15.92 -23.90
CA MET A 53 6.40 -16.51 -24.90
C MET A 53 5.21 -17.20 -24.22
N GLN A 54 4.01 -16.98 -24.73
CA GLN A 54 2.79 -17.65 -24.28
C GLN A 54 2.17 -18.40 -25.46
N VAL A 55 1.91 -19.70 -25.29
CA VAL A 55 1.31 -20.55 -26.34
C VAL A 55 -0.19 -20.70 -26.08
N ILE A 56 -0.99 -20.37 -27.09
CA ILE A 56 -2.45 -20.50 -27.08
C ILE A 56 -2.80 -21.81 -27.77
N ARG A 57 -3.22 -22.83 -26.99
CA ARG A 57 -3.67 -24.12 -27.55
C ARG A 57 -5.16 -24.05 -27.90
N ILE A 58 -5.47 -24.03 -29.20
CA ILE A 58 -6.83 -24.20 -29.71
C ILE A 58 -7.03 -25.70 -29.99
N LYS A 59 -7.83 -26.40 -29.18
CA LYS A 59 -8.21 -27.79 -29.47
C LYS A 59 -9.27 -27.82 -30.57
N LYS A 60 -8.92 -28.38 -31.73
CA LYS A 60 -9.84 -28.62 -32.85
C LYS A 60 -10.47 -30.02 -32.70
N ASN A 61 -11.75 -30.07 -32.31
CA ASN A 61 -12.81 -31.02 -32.71
C ASN A 61 -13.81 -31.32 -31.58
N ARG A 62 -15.10 -31.31 -31.96
CA ARG A 62 -16.36 -31.33 -31.19
C ARG A 62 -16.56 -32.68 -30.46
N GLU A 63 -17.37 -32.88 -29.41
CA GLU A 63 -18.81 -32.61 -29.28
C GLU A 63 -19.29 -32.86 -27.82
N LYS A 64 -20.24 -32.05 -27.31
CA LYS A 64 -20.98 -32.18 -26.03
C LYS A 64 -20.19 -32.54 -24.77
N LEU A 65 -19.44 -31.57 -24.23
CA LEU A 65 -19.13 -31.56 -22.80
C LEU A 65 -20.29 -30.90 -22.04
N ARG A 66 -20.93 -31.68 -21.16
CA ARG A 66 -21.79 -31.16 -20.11
C ARG A 66 -21.02 -30.08 -19.35
N ASP A 67 -21.78 -29.07 -18.97
CA ASP A 67 -21.39 -27.86 -18.26
C ASP A 67 -20.64 -28.20 -16.96
N TYR A 68 -19.35 -28.50 -17.05
CA TYR A 68 -18.41 -28.31 -15.95
C TYR A 68 -17.91 -26.87 -16.06
N LEU A 69 -18.60 -26.03 -15.30
CA LEU A 69 -18.42 -24.59 -15.07
C LEU A 69 -16.98 -24.18 -14.76
N ILE A 70 -16.11 -24.18 -15.77
CA ILE A 70 -15.09 -23.14 -15.86
C ILE A 70 -15.04 -22.72 -17.33
N LYS A 71 -15.93 -21.77 -17.67
CA LYS A 71 -15.70 -20.89 -18.82
C LYS A 71 -14.23 -20.47 -18.75
N PRO A 72 -13.39 -20.70 -19.78
CA PRO A 72 -12.09 -20.05 -19.81
C PRO A 72 -12.36 -18.57 -19.59
N GLN A 73 -11.78 -18.00 -18.53
CA GLN A 73 -11.89 -16.58 -18.29
C GLN A 73 -11.19 -15.90 -19.47
N ILE A 74 -12.00 -15.50 -20.44
CA ILE A 74 -11.58 -14.56 -21.47
C ILE A 74 -11.40 -13.25 -20.73
N PHE A 75 -10.15 -12.95 -20.39
CA PHE A 75 -9.79 -11.65 -19.87
C PHE A 75 -9.95 -10.65 -21.01
N THR A 76 -11.10 -9.98 -21.04
CA THR A 76 -11.42 -8.93 -22.02
C THR A 76 -10.54 -7.70 -21.86
N ASN A 77 -9.70 -7.67 -20.83
CA ASN A 77 -8.71 -6.64 -20.57
C ASN A 77 -7.30 -7.20 -20.77
N LEU A 78 -6.95 -7.51 -22.02
CA LEU A 78 -5.59 -7.92 -22.44
C LEU A 78 -4.51 -6.94 -21.94
N ASN A 79 -4.88 -5.67 -21.75
CA ASN A 79 -3.99 -4.67 -21.16
C ASN A 79 -3.55 -5.00 -19.73
N GLN A 80 -4.28 -5.78 -18.93
CA GLN A 80 -3.88 -6.10 -17.55
C GLN A 80 -2.91 -7.28 -17.43
N ILE A 81 -2.94 -8.23 -18.38
CA ILE A 81 -2.16 -9.48 -18.31
C ILE A 81 -0.70 -9.28 -18.72
N GLN A 82 -0.43 -8.33 -19.61
CA GLN A 82 0.95 -7.97 -20.00
C GLN A 82 1.77 -7.37 -18.84
N TYR A 83 1.12 -7.07 -17.70
CA TYR A 83 1.74 -6.38 -16.58
C TYR A 83 1.93 -7.19 -15.29
N LEU A 84 1.91 -8.52 -15.39
CA LEU A 84 2.23 -9.43 -14.28
C LEU A 84 3.54 -10.17 -14.58
N GLN A 85 4.58 -9.92 -13.78
CA GLN A 85 5.83 -10.68 -13.79
C GLN A 85 6.40 -10.86 -12.39
N TRP A 86 6.67 -12.11 -12.02
CA TRP A 86 7.48 -12.49 -10.85
C TRP A 86 8.88 -12.83 -11.33
N THR A 87 9.91 -12.38 -10.61
CA THR A 87 11.30 -12.74 -10.90
C THR A 87 11.95 -13.35 -9.66
N GLY A 88 12.08 -14.66 -9.65
CA GLY A 88 12.81 -15.39 -8.61
C GLY A 88 13.13 -16.79 -9.09
N ASN A 89 13.83 -17.54 -8.25
CA ASN A 89 13.95 -18.98 -8.41
C ASN A 89 13.01 -19.65 -7.40
N TYR A 90 12.53 -20.83 -7.77
CA TYR A 90 11.98 -21.73 -6.79
C TYR A 90 13.13 -22.51 -6.16
N GLY A 91 13.21 -22.50 -4.83
CA GLY A 91 14.14 -23.33 -4.07
C GLY A 91 13.76 -24.81 -4.16
N LYS A 92 14.62 -25.69 -3.61
CA LYS A 92 14.23 -27.09 -3.35
C LYS A 92 12.95 -27.03 -2.51
N ASN A 93 11.84 -27.62 -2.99
CA ASN A 93 10.48 -27.59 -2.39
C ASN A 93 9.52 -26.47 -2.87
N ASN A 94 9.70 -25.89 -4.06
CA ASN A 94 8.76 -24.91 -4.63
C ASN A 94 8.53 -23.66 -3.75
N ASN A 95 9.50 -23.32 -2.91
CA ASN A 95 9.50 -22.09 -2.13
C ASN A 95 10.04 -20.92 -2.97
N LYS A 96 9.39 -19.74 -2.90
CA LYS A 96 9.92 -18.53 -3.55
C LYS A 96 11.25 -18.12 -2.91
N VAL A 97 12.26 -17.93 -3.76
CA VAL A 97 13.58 -17.38 -3.42
C VAL A 97 13.91 -16.28 -4.43
N GLY A 98 13.92 -15.02 -4.00
CA GLY A 98 14.31 -13.90 -4.87
C GLY A 98 13.66 -12.57 -4.52
N ASN A 99 13.87 -11.59 -5.39
CA ASN A 99 13.32 -10.24 -5.26
C ASN A 99 11.85 -10.24 -5.66
N GLY A 100 10.98 -9.70 -4.80
CA GLY A 100 9.55 -9.61 -5.07
C GLY A 100 9.06 -8.17 -5.04
N VAL A 101 8.24 -7.81 -6.02
CA VAL A 101 7.40 -6.61 -5.92
C VAL A 101 6.07 -7.04 -5.34
N HIS A 102 5.67 -6.41 -4.23
CA HIS A 102 4.35 -6.65 -3.65
C HIS A 102 3.47 -5.43 -3.88
N PHE A 103 2.35 -5.64 -4.58
CA PHE A 103 1.25 -4.70 -4.60
C PHE A 103 0.34 -5.07 -3.43
N GLY A 104 0.51 -4.39 -2.31
CA GLY A 104 -0.30 -4.60 -1.13
C GLY A 104 -1.74 -4.13 -1.36
N GLU A 105 -2.69 -4.92 -0.87
CA GLU A 105 -4.05 -4.48 -0.58
C GLU A 105 -3.99 -3.50 0.61
N VAL A 106 -4.37 -2.24 0.39
CA VAL A 106 -4.75 -1.37 1.51
C VAL A 106 -6.16 -1.80 1.89
N LYS A 107 -6.27 -2.51 3.02
CA LYS A 107 -7.55 -3.03 3.52
C LYS A 107 -8.54 -1.86 3.68
N ASN A 108 -9.76 -2.04 3.16
CA ASN A 108 -10.93 -1.13 3.19
C ASN A 108 -11.07 -0.04 2.11
N TYR A 109 -11.32 -0.46 0.86
CA TYR A 109 -12.05 0.39 -0.10
C TYR A 109 -13.28 -0.34 -0.68
N ARG A 110 -14.47 0.24 -0.45
CA ARG A 110 -15.69 -0.14 -1.16
C ARG A 110 -15.53 0.20 -2.64
N LYS A 111 -15.75 -0.81 -3.50
CA LYS A 111 -15.72 -0.80 -4.97
C LYS A 111 -14.37 -0.43 -5.59
N LEU A 112 -13.43 -1.38 -5.56
CA LEU A 112 -12.37 -1.48 -6.57
C LEU A 112 -12.24 -2.94 -7.01
N GLN A 113 -12.12 -3.14 -8.33
CA GLN A 113 -12.00 -4.46 -8.94
C GLN A 113 -10.77 -5.20 -8.38
N ILE A 114 -11.02 -6.43 -7.97
CA ILE A 114 -10.06 -7.36 -7.38
C ILE A 114 -8.83 -7.50 -8.29
N LEU A 115 -7.65 -7.11 -7.80
CA LEU A 115 -6.37 -7.50 -8.39
C LEU A 115 -6.02 -8.89 -7.84
N LYS A 116 -6.47 -9.92 -8.55
CA LYS A 116 -6.16 -11.32 -8.21
C LYS A 116 -4.74 -11.62 -8.70
N VAL A 117 -3.82 -11.88 -7.78
CA VAL A 117 -2.45 -12.33 -8.10
C VAL A 117 -2.54 -13.76 -8.62
N LEU A 118 -2.24 -13.97 -9.91
CA LEU A 118 -2.17 -15.29 -10.54
C LEU A 118 -0.73 -15.79 -10.59
N TYR A 119 -0.55 -17.07 -10.26
CA TYR A 119 0.72 -17.81 -10.27
C TYR A 119 0.82 -18.61 -11.57
N PHE A 120 2.01 -18.66 -12.17
CA PHE A 120 2.30 -19.60 -13.27
C PHE A 120 3.72 -20.18 -13.12
N GLU A 121 3.82 -21.50 -13.33
CA GLU A 121 5.06 -22.28 -13.34
C GLU A 121 5.60 -22.45 -14.77
N GLY A 122 6.92 -22.46 -14.92
CA GLY A 122 7.60 -22.87 -16.15
C GLY A 122 9.12 -22.95 -15.96
N TYR A 123 9.74 -23.98 -16.52
CA TYR A 123 11.21 -24.17 -16.54
C TYR A 123 11.73 -23.95 -17.97
N LEU A 124 12.95 -23.42 -18.10
CA LEU A 124 13.69 -23.36 -19.35
C LEU A 124 15.06 -24.03 -19.13
N GLU A 125 15.25 -25.16 -19.80
CA GLU A 125 16.45 -25.99 -19.72
C GLU A 125 17.18 -25.88 -21.07
N ARG A 126 18.45 -25.45 -21.05
CA ARG A 126 19.33 -25.48 -22.25
C ARG A 126 20.72 -25.96 -21.84
N ASN A 127 21.11 -27.12 -22.35
CA ASN A 127 22.46 -27.71 -22.26
C ASN A 127 23.00 -27.98 -20.83
N ASN A 128 22.20 -28.58 -19.93
CA ASN A 128 22.63 -29.01 -18.57
C ASN A 128 23.30 -27.94 -17.69
N LYS A 129 23.26 -26.65 -18.08
CA LYS A 129 23.70 -25.52 -17.26
C LYS A 129 22.48 -24.70 -16.85
N LYS A 130 22.26 -24.60 -15.53
CA LYS A 130 21.35 -23.60 -14.95
C LYS A 130 21.93 -22.22 -15.22
N LEU A 131 21.45 -21.55 -16.26
CA LEU A 131 21.74 -20.15 -16.48
C LEU A 131 20.92 -19.31 -15.50
N LEU A 132 21.64 -18.74 -14.54
CA LEU A 132 21.13 -17.79 -13.57
C LEU A 132 20.95 -16.42 -14.23
N GLN A 133 20.02 -15.64 -13.66
CA GLN A 133 19.80 -14.20 -13.83
C GLN A 133 18.64 -13.83 -14.75
N VAL A 134 17.52 -13.44 -14.13
CA VAL A 134 16.53 -12.53 -14.73
C VAL A 134 16.04 -11.55 -13.65
N SER A 135 16.09 -10.26 -13.97
CA SER A 135 15.68 -9.13 -13.13
C SER A 135 14.62 -8.34 -13.89
N ILE A 136 13.40 -8.19 -13.37
CA ILE A 136 12.41 -7.26 -13.95
C ILE A 136 11.52 -6.67 -12.84
N TYR A 137 11.45 -5.33 -12.86
CA TYR A 137 10.57 -4.48 -12.07
C TYR A 137 9.28 -4.20 -12.84
N GLN A 138 8.14 -4.20 -12.17
CA GLN A 138 6.89 -3.68 -12.73
C GLN A 138 6.19 -2.80 -11.72
N VAL A 139 5.79 -1.61 -12.17
CA VAL A 139 4.94 -0.64 -11.48
C VAL A 139 3.68 -0.52 -12.32
N LEU A 140 2.53 -0.85 -11.73
CA LEU A 140 1.23 -0.69 -12.38
C LEU A 140 0.97 0.81 -12.60
N LYS A 141 0.84 1.25 -13.86
CA LYS A 141 0.59 2.66 -14.21
C LYS A 141 -0.89 2.98 -14.45
N TYR A 142 -1.81 2.19 -13.92
CA TYR A 142 -3.26 2.34 -14.19
C TYR A 142 -4.15 2.28 -12.97
N SER A 143 -3.59 2.55 -11.81
CA SER A 143 -4.40 2.91 -10.67
C SER A 143 -3.87 4.28 -10.20
N GLN A 144 -4.73 5.15 -9.68
CA GLN A 144 -4.29 6.43 -9.07
C GLN A 144 -3.32 6.23 -7.88
N PHE A 145 -2.89 4.99 -7.64
CA PHE A 145 -2.01 4.54 -6.59
C PHE A 145 -0.59 4.62 -7.10
N GLN A 146 0.14 5.60 -6.58
CA GLN A 146 1.53 5.83 -6.97
C GLN A 146 2.51 5.23 -5.96
N ALA A 147 2.06 4.45 -4.96
CA ALA A 147 2.89 3.82 -3.95
C ALA A 147 2.97 2.30 -4.15
N PHE A 148 4.18 1.73 -4.08
CA PHE A 148 4.41 0.27 -4.13
C PHE A 148 5.54 -0.13 -3.16
N GLU A 149 5.53 -1.40 -2.74
CA GLU A 149 6.57 -1.95 -1.85
C GLU A 149 7.53 -2.85 -2.63
N LEU A 150 8.83 -2.69 -2.37
CA LEU A 150 9.92 -3.47 -2.94
C LEU A 150 10.70 -4.15 -1.83
N GLY A 151 10.99 -5.44 -1.98
CA GLY A 151 11.89 -6.16 -1.09
C GLY A 151 12.11 -7.61 -1.49
N GLU A 152 12.70 -8.39 -0.60
CA GLU A 152 13.04 -9.79 -0.87
C GLU A 152 12.03 -10.74 -0.22
N TYR A 153 11.79 -11.88 -0.89
CA TYR A 153 11.15 -13.03 -0.30
C TYR A 153 12.16 -14.16 -0.10
N LYS A 154 12.12 -14.76 1.08
CA LYS A 154 12.82 -16.01 1.42
C LYS A 154 11.81 -16.98 1.99
N ASN A 155 11.71 -18.17 1.43
CA ASN A 155 10.78 -19.22 1.88
C ASN A 155 9.33 -18.73 1.98
N ASN A 156 8.85 -18.04 0.94
CA ASN A 156 7.50 -17.44 0.87
C ASN A 156 7.20 -16.37 1.93
N LYS A 157 8.22 -15.87 2.65
CA LYS A 157 8.09 -14.81 3.65
C LYS A 157 8.86 -13.57 3.21
N LYS A 158 8.34 -12.38 3.52
CA LYS A 158 9.11 -11.14 3.34
C LYS A 158 10.37 -11.20 4.21
N SER A 159 11.51 -10.79 3.70
CA SER A 159 12.78 -10.85 4.44
C SER A 159 13.64 -9.63 4.12
N GLY A 160 14.48 -9.24 5.08
CA GLY A 160 15.45 -8.17 4.89
C GLY A 160 14.80 -6.81 4.73
N LYS A 161 15.46 -5.93 3.97
CA LYS A 161 15.02 -4.55 3.77
C LYS A 161 13.87 -4.48 2.77
N TRP A 162 12.83 -3.78 3.18
CA TRP A 162 11.67 -3.45 2.36
C TRP A 162 11.52 -1.93 2.29
N ILE A 163 11.23 -1.41 1.11
CA ILE A 163 11.07 0.01 0.87
C ILE A 163 9.71 0.30 0.23
N THR A 164 9.09 1.41 0.60
CA THR A 164 7.89 1.93 -0.04
C THR A 164 8.30 3.07 -0.96
N VAL A 165 7.98 2.95 -2.25
CA VAL A 165 8.33 3.94 -3.29
C VAL A 165 7.08 4.65 -3.76
N PHE A 166 7.10 5.98 -3.77
CA PHE A 166 6.05 6.85 -4.29
C PHE A 166 6.62 7.92 -5.21
N LYS A 167 6.07 8.07 -6.43
CA LYS A 167 6.58 9.01 -7.45
C LYS A 167 8.10 8.89 -7.64
N ASN A 168 8.60 7.66 -7.75
CA ASN A 168 10.02 7.34 -7.89
C ASN A 168 10.92 7.80 -6.72
N ARG A 169 10.35 8.03 -5.54
CA ARG A 169 11.08 8.36 -4.31
C ARG A 169 10.77 7.35 -3.22
N GLN A 170 11.76 6.93 -2.46
CA GLN A 170 11.52 6.16 -1.24
C GLN A 170 10.84 7.06 -0.20
N ILE A 171 9.67 6.64 0.28
CA ILE A 171 8.89 7.37 1.29
C ILE A 171 8.59 6.54 2.54
N GLY A 172 8.94 5.25 2.53
CA GLY A 172 8.67 4.35 3.65
C GLY A 172 9.46 3.05 3.59
N GLY A 173 9.07 2.10 4.43
CA GLY A 173 9.67 0.77 4.55
C GLY A 173 10.33 0.51 5.90
N GLY A 174 11.00 -0.64 6.01
CA GLY A 174 11.70 -1.09 7.20
C GLY A 174 12.35 -2.46 6.99
N LEU A 175 12.60 -3.19 8.08
CA LEU A 175 13.22 -4.51 8.05
C LEU A 175 12.23 -5.61 8.45
N TYR A 176 12.26 -6.72 7.72
CA TYR A 176 11.65 -7.98 8.14
C TYR A 176 12.72 -8.93 8.69
N ASN A 177 12.44 -9.56 9.83
CA ASN A 177 13.26 -10.63 10.40
C ASN A 177 13.15 -11.94 9.59
N GLU A 178 13.89 -12.97 9.98
CA GLU A 178 13.92 -14.27 9.30
C GLU A 178 12.57 -15.01 9.33
N GLN A 179 11.74 -14.70 10.33
CA GLN A 179 10.40 -15.26 10.49
C GLN A 179 9.36 -14.52 9.64
N GLY A 180 9.75 -13.45 8.94
CA GLY A 180 8.89 -12.63 8.09
C GLY A 180 8.06 -11.60 8.84
N GLN A 181 8.50 -11.20 10.03
CA GLN A 181 7.85 -10.20 10.86
C GLN A 181 8.61 -8.88 10.82
N LYS A 182 7.88 -7.76 10.91
CA LYS A 182 8.50 -6.42 10.97
C LYS A 182 9.38 -6.30 12.21
N GLU A 183 10.56 -5.74 12.04
CA GLU A 183 11.57 -5.55 13.09
C GLU A 183 12.20 -4.16 12.95
N GLY A 184 12.50 -3.52 14.08
CA GLY A 184 13.14 -2.21 14.14
C GLY A 184 12.26 -1.07 13.64
N LYS A 185 12.88 0.00 13.16
CA LYS A 185 12.17 1.20 12.68
C LYS A 185 11.47 0.94 11.34
N TRP A 186 10.20 1.32 11.27
CA TRP A 186 9.37 1.25 10.08
C TRP A 186 8.72 2.60 9.80
N ILE A 187 8.71 3.00 8.54
CA ILE A 187 7.96 4.16 8.07
C ILE A 187 6.79 3.67 7.22
N GLU A 188 5.57 3.95 7.67
CA GLU A 188 4.32 3.54 7.04
C GLU A 188 3.52 4.73 6.53
N LEU A 189 2.68 4.51 5.54
CA LEU A 189 1.83 5.54 4.98
C LEU A 189 0.53 5.63 5.78
N SER A 190 0.01 6.85 5.99
CA SER A 190 -1.31 6.99 6.57
C SER A 190 -2.40 6.48 5.62
N GLU A 191 -3.54 6.07 6.17
CA GLU A 191 -4.71 5.69 5.36
C GLU A 191 -5.17 6.85 4.45
N ALA A 192 -4.99 8.09 4.91
CA ALA A 192 -5.29 9.31 4.17
C ALA A 192 -4.15 9.78 3.24
N PHE A 193 -3.03 9.05 3.14
CA PHE A 193 -1.85 9.46 2.36
C PHE A 193 -2.23 9.84 0.92
N LEU A 194 -3.13 9.07 0.33
CA LEU A 194 -3.63 9.25 -1.04
C LEU A 194 -4.56 10.46 -1.21
N ASN A 195 -5.21 10.93 -0.15
CA ASN A 195 -6.14 12.07 -0.17
C ASN A 195 -5.41 13.42 0.00
N GLY A 196 -4.15 13.49 -0.44
CA GLY A 196 -3.31 14.69 -0.34
C GLY A 196 -2.71 14.94 1.05
N SER A 197 -2.98 14.07 2.04
CA SER A 197 -2.38 14.18 3.37
C SER A 197 -0.86 13.94 3.31
N LYS A 198 -0.38 12.98 2.50
CA LYS A 198 1.06 12.62 2.48
C LYS A 198 1.66 12.34 3.88
N ALA A 199 0.84 12.06 4.90
CA ALA A 199 1.32 11.81 6.25
C ALA A 199 1.93 10.40 6.34
N THR A 200 3.08 10.29 6.99
CA THR A 200 3.72 9.01 7.28
C THR A 200 3.89 8.82 8.77
N PHE A 201 3.97 7.57 9.19
CA PHE A 201 4.11 7.18 10.58
C PHE A 201 5.42 6.41 10.74
N SER A 202 6.27 6.83 11.65
CA SER A 202 7.43 6.04 12.06
C SER A 202 7.07 5.26 13.31
N TYR A 203 7.12 3.94 13.21
CA TYR A 203 6.94 3.03 14.34
C TYR A 203 8.24 2.27 14.61
N ILE A 204 8.37 1.74 15.82
CA ILE A 204 9.36 0.70 16.13
C ILE A 204 8.60 -0.62 16.27
N TYR A 205 9.08 -1.65 15.59
CA TYR A 205 8.52 -2.99 15.63
C TYR A 205 9.47 -3.96 16.33
N LYS A 206 8.90 -4.94 17.02
CA LYS A 206 9.59 -6.11 17.56
C LYS A 206 8.72 -7.33 17.36
N ASN A 207 9.23 -8.32 16.63
CA ASN A 207 8.50 -9.54 16.26
C ASN A 207 7.13 -9.27 15.63
N GLY A 208 7.05 -8.25 14.77
CA GLY A 208 5.84 -7.86 14.05
C GLY A 208 4.82 -7.07 14.87
N LYS A 209 5.13 -6.73 16.12
CA LYS A 209 4.28 -5.88 16.97
C LYS A 209 4.91 -4.51 17.15
N ILE A 210 4.09 -3.47 17.18
CA ILE A 210 4.56 -2.11 17.47
C ILE A 210 4.95 -2.04 18.96
N VAL A 211 6.15 -1.54 19.22
CA VAL A 211 6.71 -1.31 20.56
C VAL A 211 7.32 0.10 20.58
N GLY A 212 6.96 0.92 21.56
CA GLY A 212 7.60 2.21 21.75
C GLY A 212 7.08 3.35 20.86
N LEU A 213 7.97 4.27 20.51
CA LEU A 213 7.62 5.58 19.98
C LEU A 213 6.96 5.49 18.58
N GLN A 214 5.88 6.24 18.42
CA GLN A 214 5.34 6.62 17.13
C GLN A 214 5.64 8.09 16.87
N ASP A 215 6.25 8.41 15.73
CA ASP A 215 6.31 9.77 15.21
C ASP A 215 5.39 9.92 14.01
N ILE A 216 4.68 11.04 13.93
CA ILE A 216 3.79 11.38 12.81
C ILE A 216 4.47 12.47 11.98
N PHE A 217 4.83 12.15 10.75
CA PHE A 217 5.45 13.08 9.81
C PHE A 217 4.43 13.58 8.79
N PHE A 218 4.50 14.87 8.49
CA PHE A 218 3.79 15.47 7.37
C PHE A 218 4.70 16.49 6.70
N ASN A 219 4.92 16.35 5.39
CA ASN A 219 5.91 17.15 4.63
C ASN A 219 7.28 17.24 5.35
N ASN A 220 7.80 16.10 5.82
CA ASN A 220 9.09 15.98 6.52
C ASN A 220 9.20 16.73 7.87
N LYS A 221 8.09 17.17 8.45
CA LYS A 221 8.06 17.75 9.81
C LYS A 221 7.29 16.83 10.74
N ILE A 222 7.69 16.77 12.01
CA ILE A 222 6.99 16.01 13.05
C ILE A 222 5.78 16.83 13.51
N TYR A 223 4.60 16.23 13.46
CA TYR A 223 3.35 16.88 13.84
C TYR A 223 2.68 16.28 15.05
N GLY A 224 2.96 15.01 15.32
CA GLY A 224 2.47 14.31 16.49
C GLY A 224 3.41 13.17 16.87
N PHE A 225 3.22 12.67 18.08
CA PHE A 225 4.01 11.60 18.63
C PHE A 225 3.22 10.86 19.71
N GLY A 226 3.66 9.67 20.06
CA GLY A 226 3.07 8.88 21.13
C GLY A 226 3.93 7.66 21.46
N PHE A 227 3.53 6.91 22.49
CA PHE A 227 4.26 5.74 22.93
C PHE A 227 3.34 4.52 23.10
N TYR A 228 3.74 3.42 22.48
CA TYR A 228 3.12 2.10 22.65
C TYR A 228 3.87 1.28 23.71
N GLY A 229 3.13 0.55 24.55
CA GLY A 229 3.73 -0.33 25.57
C GLY A 229 4.60 -1.46 24.98
N GLU A 230 5.70 -1.79 25.68
CA GLU A 230 6.71 -2.74 25.18
C GLU A 230 6.49 -4.21 25.63
N VAL A 231 5.80 -4.46 26.74
CA VAL A 231 5.65 -5.81 27.33
C VAL A 231 4.25 -6.00 27.90
N GLY A 232 3.59 -7.12 27.57
CA GLY A 232 2.24 -7.47 28.04
C GLY A 232 1.08 -6.63 27.45
N SER A 233 1.39 -5.52 26.79
CA SER A 233 0.43 -4.53 26.26
C SER A 233 0.81 -4.05 24.84
N TYR A 234 1.33 -4.95 24.01
CA TYR A 234 1.74 -4.63 22.64
C TYR A 234 0.61 -3.95 21.85
N GLY A 235 0.93 -2.84 21.20
CA GLY A 235 -0.04 -2.06 20.42
C GLY A 235 -1.03 -1.24 21.25
N VAL A 236 -0.89 -1.23 22.58
CA VAL A 236 -1.70 -0.39 23.47
C VAL A 236 -1.03 0.97 23.61
N LYS A 237 -1.78 2.04 23.29
CA LYS A 237 -1.34 3.43 23.48
C LYS A 237 -1.26 3.74 24.96
N LEU A 238 -0.15 4.36 25.40
CA LEU A 238 0.08 4.76 26.79
C LEU A 238 0.70 6.16 26.86
N GLY A 239 0.47 6.87 27.97
CA GLY A 239 1.14 8.14 28.25
C GLY A 239 0.60 9.30 27.44
N ASN A 240 1.43 10.30 27.15
CA ASN A 240 1.03 11.49 26.40
C ASN A 240 1.06 11.23 24.89
N TRP A 241 0.08 11.77 24.19
CA TRP A 241 -0.15 11.58 22.76
C TRP A 241 -0.52 12.88 22.08
N VAL A 242 -0.03 13.02 20.86
CA VAL A 242 -0.43 14.04 19.90
C VAL A 242 -0.91 13.33 18.65
N GLU A 243 -2.23 13.28 18.46
CA GLU A 243 -2.85 12.68 17.27
C GLU A 243 -3.12 13.74 16.21
N ILE A 244 -3.12 13.35 14.94
CA ILE A 244 -3.56 14.20 13.84
C ILE A 244 -4.99 13.84 13.43
N SER A 245 -5.78 14.82 12.98
CA SER A 245 -7.11 14.56 12.42
C SER A 245 -7.07 13.65 11.20
N ASN A 246 -8.12 12.84 10.97
CA ASN A 246 -8.27 12.07 9.73
C ASN A 246 -8.30 12.95 8.46
N ARG A 247 -8.58 14.25 8.63
CA ARG A 247 -8.55 15.24 7.54
C ARG A 247 -7.29 16.09 7.54
N PHE A 248 -6.22 15.63 8.18
CA PHE A 248 -4.96 16.35 8.28
C PHE A 248 -4.37 16.61 6.89
N LYS A 249 -4.39 17.87 6.49
CA LYS A 249 -3.96 18.37 5.17
C LYS A 249 -3.36 19.77 5.32
N PRO A 250 -2.72 20.34 4.29
CA PRO A 250 -2.05 21.64 4.43
C PRO A 250 -2.97 22.76 4.97
N SER A 251 -4.25 22.72 4.60
CA SER A 251 -5.28 23.69 4.99
C SER A 251 -6.12 23.28 6.21
N SER A 252 -5.79 22.19 6.90
CA SER A 252 -6.46 21.74 8.12
C SER A 252 -5.48 20.90 8.93
N GLN A 253 -4.75 21.57 9.82
CA GLN A 253 -3.68 20.97 10.63
C GLN A 253 -4.14 20.88 12.08
N ILE A 254 -5.15 20.03 12.31
CA ILE A 254 -5.75 19.80 13.62
C ILE A 254 -4.99 18.69 14.33
N THR A 255 -4.59 18.96 15.57
CA THR A 255 -4.00 17.97 16.49
C THR A 255 -4.86 17.78 17.72
N TYR A 256 -4.86 16.56 18.26
CA TYR A 256 -5.52 16.20 19.51
C TYR A 256 -4.43 15.79 20.50
N ASN A 257 -4.24 16.59 21.54
CA ASN A 257 -3.22 16.40 22.55
C ASN A 257 -3.88 15.85 23.81
N GLY A 258 -3.33 14.82 24.42
CA GLY A 258 -3.85 14.33 25.69
C GLY A 258 -3.11 13.08 26.13
N ARG A 259 -3.72 12.31 27.03
CA ARG A 259 -3.12 11.06 27.49
C ARG A 259 -3.98 9.84 27.22
N TYR A 260 -3.29 8.73 27.02
CA TYR A 260 -3.85 7.39 26.94
C TYR A 260 -3.52 6.61 28.20
N LYS A 261 -4.50 5.83 28.67
CA LYS A 261 -4.38 4.86 29.76
C LYS A 261 -4.99 3.55 29.29
N TYR A 262 -4.19 2.50 29.25
CA TYR A 262 -4.57 1.16 28.78
C TYR A 262 -5.28 1.14 27.40
N GLY A 263 -4.86 2.02 26.49
CA GLY A 263 -5.39 2.06 25.12
C GLY A 263 -6.61 2.97 24.93
N SER A 264 -7.13 3.54 26.01
CA SER A 264 -8.24 4.50 25.98
C SER A 264 -7.77 5.91 26.31
N LYS A 265 -8.47 6.92 25.78
CA LYS A 265 -8.22 8.32 26.13
C LYS A 265 -8.63 8.56 27.59
N ALA A 266 -7.82 9.27 28.34
CA ALA A 266 -8.08 9.58 29.75
C ALA A 266 -7.72 11.03 30.09
N GLY A 267 -8.41 11.61 31.04
CA GLY A 267 -8.18 12.97 31.52
C GLY A 267 -8.36 14.04 30.45
N ARG A 268 -7.65 15.16 30.62
CA ARG A 268 -7.76 16.32 29.71
C ARG A 268 -7.20 16.00 28.32
N TRP A 269 -7.97 16.40 27.31
CA TRP A 269 -7.59 16.39 25.91
C TRP A 269 -7.84 17.75 25.29
N ASP A 270 -6.83 18.32 24.64
CA ASP A 270 -6.87 19.61 23.96
C ASP A 270 -6.90 19.41 22.44
N ILE A 271 -7.67 20.25 21.74
CA ILE A 271 -7.74 20.28 20.27
C ILE A 271 -7.07 21.56 19.81
N GLU A 272 -6.00 21.44 19.03
CA GLU A 272 -5.24 22.59 18.54
C GLU A 272 -5.29 22.68 17.02
N HIS A 273 -5.45 23.90 16.51
CA HIS A 273 -5.29 24.19 15.09
C HIS A 273 -3.97 24.93 14.85
N LYS A 274 -3.00 24.29 14.18
CA LYS A 274 -1.64 24.84 14.03
C LYS A 274 -1.51 26.07 13.14
N GLN A 275 -2.52 26.42 12.34
CA GLN A 275 -2.47 27.65 11.53
C GLN A 275 -2.70 28.88 12.41
N LYS A 276 -1.60 29.57 12.76
CA LYS A 276 -1.55 30.78 13.59
C LYS A 276 -2.27 32.03 13.04
N ILE A 277 -2.81 31.98 11.81
CA ILE A 277 -3.30 33.18 11.12
C ILE A 277 -4.59 33.72 11.75
N MET A 278 -5.32 32.90 12.53
CA MET A 278 -6.50 33.34 13.27
C MET A 278 -6.43 32.83 14.71
N ASN A 279 -6.24 33.76 15.67
CA ASN A 279 -6.45 33.63 17.11
C ASN A 279 -6.53 32.20 17.66
N GLY A 280 -5.38 31.50 17.65
CA GLY A 280 -5.19 30.10 18.03
C GLY A 280 -6.39 29.42 18.68
N PHE A 281 -7.20 28.73 17.86
CA PHE A 281 -8.31 27.95 18.39
C PHE A 281 -7.77 26.82 19.27
N SER A 282 -8.31 26.74 20.50
CA SER A 282 -8.17 25.62 21.41
C SER A 282 -9.55 25.07 21.76
N GLY A 283 -9.83 23.83 21.38
CA GLY A 283 -10.97 23.05 21.86
C GLY A 283 -10.52 21.96 22.82
N GLY A 284 -11.39 20.99 23.09
CA GLY A 284 -11.07 19.86 23.94
C GLY A 284 -12.08 19.62 25.05
N GLY A 285 -11.72 18.75 25.99
CA GLY A 285 -12.53 18.40 27.14
C GLY A 285 -11.85 17.34 28.00
N ILE A 286 -12.62 16.69 28.87
CA ILE A 286 -12.11 15.71 29.82
C ILE A 286 -12.74 14.34 29.52
N TYR A 287 -11.89 13.33 29.40
CA TYR A 287 -12.27 11.92 29.45
C TYR A 287 -12.16 11.40 30.88
N ASP A 288 -12.92 10.36 31.18
CA ASP A 288 -12.83 9.66 32.46
C ASP A 288 -11.42 9.16 32.77
N GLU A 289 -11.05 9.23 34.05
CA GLU A 289 -9.72 8.85 34.56
C GLU A 289 -9.52 7.34 34.70
N GLY A 290 -10.61 6.57 34.71
CA GLY A 290 -10.62 5.12 34.72
C GLY A 290 -10.04 4.52 33.44
N GLY A 291 -10.01 5.28 32.33
CA GLY A 291 -9.51 4.80 31.04
C GLY A 291 -10.53 3.95 30.29
N ASP A 292 -11.81 4.23 30.46
CA ASP A 292 -12.87 3.67 29.61
C ASP A 292 -13.04 4.44 28.28
N GLY A 293 -12.44 5.64 28.18
CA GLY A 293 -12.54 6.51 27.01
C GLY A 293 -13.81 7.36 26.96
N THR A 294 -14.53 7.45 28.08
CA THR A 294 -15.82 8.12 28.15
C THR A 294 -15.67 9.63 28.39
N LYS A 295 -16.31 10.46 27.57
CA LYS A 295 -16.35 11.92 27.74
C LYS A 295 -17.22 12.33 28.92
N ASN A 296 -16.69 13.21 29.75
CA ASN A 296 -17.38 13.82 30.89
C ASN A 296 -17.07 15.32 31.00
N GLY A 297 -18.05 16.11 31.43
CA GLY A 297 -17.88 17.55 31.66
C GLY A 297 -18.06 18.40 30.39
N ILE A 298 -17.49 19.60 30.41
CA ILE A 298 -17.60 20.56 29.30
C ILE A 298 -16.65 20.15 28.17
N TRP A 299 -17.18 20.15 26.95
CA TRP A 299 -16.45 19.88 25.72
C TRP A 299 -16.66 20.98 24.70
N THR A 300 -15.57 21.35 24.04
CA THR A 300 -15.56 22.17 22.83
C THR A 300 -15.06 21.31 21.68
N GLU A 301 -15.96 20.99 20.75
CA GLU A 301 -15.71 20.09 19.63
C GLU A 301 -15.69 20.83 18.30
N LEU A 302 -15.01 20.24 17.31
CA LEU A 302 -15.01 20.72 15.95
C LEU A 302 -16.21 20.12 15.20
N ASP A 303 -16.88 20.93 14.38
CA ASP A 303 -17.88 20.43 13.44
C ASP A 303 -17.27 19.41 12.46
N ASP A 304 -18.08 18.46 11.99
CA ASP A 304 -17.62 17.47 11.01
C ASP A 304 -17.13 18.11 9.71
N LYS A 305 -17.60 19.31 9.36
CA LYS A 305 -17.14 20.07 8.20
C LYS A 305 -16.04 21.07 8.56
N TYR A 306 -15.46 20.99 9.76
CA TYR A 306 -14.46 21.94 10.21
C TYR A 306 -13.26 21.98 9.26
N ASN A 307 -12.98 23.18 8.75
CA ASN A 307 -11.85 23.47 7.87
C ASN A 307 -11.55 24.97 7.89
N TYR A 308 -10.54 25.42 7.14
CA TYR A 308 -10.15 26.83 7.11
C TYR A 308 -11.31 27.80 6.78
N SER A 309 -12.26 27.40 5.93
CA SER A 309 -13.43 28.19 5.54
C SER A 309 -14.67 27.96 6.41
N ASN A 310 -14.66 26.94 7.25
CA ASN A 310 -15.81 26.56 8.07
C ASN A 310 -15.33 26.20 9.46
N GLN A 311 -15.29 27.18 10.36
CA GLN A 311 -14.73 27.03 11.70
C GLN A 311 -15.83 26.88 12.76
N VAL A 312 -16.85 26.09 12.45
CA VAL A 312 -17.96 25.84 13.37
C VAL A 312 -17.48 24.94 14.50
N ILE A 313 -17.76 25.37 15.73
CA ILE A 313 -17.44 24.65 16.95
C ILE A 313 -18.71 24.41 17.74
N HIS A 314 -18.74 23.30 18.48
CA HIS A 314 -19.87 22.89 19.29
C HIS A 314 -19.43 22.85 20.74
N ASN A 315 -20.11 23.61 21.58
CA ASN A 315 -19.95 23.49 23.03
C ASN A 315 -21.06 22.58 23.58
N GLY A 316 -20.74 21.83 24.62
CA GLY A 316 -21.70 20.92 25.24
C GLY A 316 -21.19 20.35 26.55
N TYR A 317 -22.13 20.01 27.44
CA TYR A 317 -21.83 19.19 28.60
C TYR A 317 -22.07 17.71 28.26
N TYR A 318 -21.13 16.86 28.61
CA TYR A 318 -21.20 15.41 28.41
C TYR A 318 -21.28 14.69 29.75
N LYS A 319 -22.09 13.64 29.80
CA LYS A 319 -22.14 12.67 30.90
C LYS A 319 -22.23 11.27 30.31
N ASN A 320 -21.21 10.47 30.55
CA ASN A 320 -21.12 9.11 30.03
C ASN A 320 -21.26 9.05 28.51
N ASP A 321 -20.46 9.86 27.78
CA ASP A 321 -20.50 10.03 26.32
C ASP A 321 -21.81 10.59 25.73
N LYS A 322 -22.82 10.86 26.57
CA LYS A 322 -24.07 11.48 26.13
C LYS A 322 -24.01 12.97 26.38
N LYS A 323 -24.23 13.76 25.33
CA LYS A 323 -24.41 15.21 25.46
C LYS A 323 -25.70 15.47 26.24
N ALA A 324 -25.59 16.09 27.41
CA ALA A 324 -26.69 16.38 28.32
C ALA A 324 -26.91 17.90 28.39
N GLY A 325 -28.04 18.34 27.84
CA GLY A 325 -28.41 19.77 27.75
C GLY A 325 -27.99 20.42 26.43
N LEU A 326 -28.79 21.41 26.01
CA LEU A 326 -28.46 22.40 24.99
C LEU A 326 -28.21 23.75 25.67
#